data_AF-A0A6L4AI98-F1
#
_entry.id   AF-A0A6L4AI98-F1
#
_cell.length_a   1.000
_cell.length_b   1.000
_cell.length_c   1.000
_cell.angle_alpha   90.00
_cell.angle_beta   90.00
_cell.angle_gamma   90.00
#
_symmetry.space_group_name_H-M   'P 1'
#
loop_
_entity.id
_entity.type
_entity.pdbx_description
1 polymer ?
#
loop_
_entity_poly.entity_id
_entity_poly.type
_entity_poly.pdbx_seq_one_letter_code
_entity_poly.pdbx_strand_id
1 'polypeptide(L)'
;SSGKLITIHPRKIAVNALQDEEQAEKIVAWLQREINGAWENRAGIEPSEHGVQQPTLMEVLKLLPKTNCRECGEPTCMVFAVRVVEGAKDHTNCPALLGEKREALAAYLSQFHFD
;
A
#
# COMPACT_ATOMS: atom_id res chain seq x y z
N SER A 1 -8.52 9.20 -4.55
CA SER A 1 -8.62 8.27 -3.42
C SER A 1 -9.46 8.93 -2.35
N SER A 2 -10.54 8.29 -1.87
CA SER A 2 -11.35 8.79 -0.74
C SER A 2 -10.88 8.10 0.56
N GLY A 3 -9.58 8.22 0.86
CA GLY A 3 -9.02 7.67 2.09
C GLY A 3 -9.64 8.37 3.30
N LYS A 4 -9.87 7.63 4.38
CA LYS A 4 -10.29 8.21 5.67
C LYS A 4 -9.05 8.49 6.50
N LEU A 5 -9.01 9.65 7.14
CA LEU A 5 -7.92 9.99 8.05
C LEU A 5 -8.33 9.60 9.46
N ILE A 6 -7.59 8.65 10.04
CA ILE A 6 -7.84 8.10 11.37
C ILE A 6 -6.66 8.47 12.27
N THR A 7 -6.95 9.08 13.42
CA THR A 7 -5.96 9.39 14.46
C THR A 7 -6.34 8.65 15.74
N ILE A 8 -5.40 7.91 16.31
CA ILE A 8 -5.59 7.12 17.53
C ILE A 8 -4.71 7.71 18.64
N HIS A 9 -5.33 8.04 19.77
CA HIS A 9 -4.69 8.43 21.03
C HIS A 9 -5.10 7.44 22.13
N PRO A 10 -4.36 7.35 23.27
CA PRO A 10 -4.66 6.41 24.34
C PRO A 10 -6.10 6.44 24.88
N ARG A 11 -6.78 7.59 24.78
CA ARG A 11 -8.17 7.76 25.27
C ARG A 11 -9.12 8.36 24.24
N LYS A 12 -8.74 8.43 22.96
CA LYS A 12 -9.55 9.09 21.92
C LYS A 12 -9.23 8.53 20.55
N ILE A 13 -10.28 8.29 19.75
CA ILE A 13 -10.17 8.03 18.31
C ILE A 13 -10.83 9.21 17.59
N ALA A 14 -10.21 9.69 16.51
CA ALA A 14 -10.77 10.69 15.62
C ALA A 14 -10.78 10.16 14.19
N VAL A 15 -11.92 10.29 13.51
CA VAL A 15 -12.10 9.88 12.10
C VAL A 15 -12.61 11.09 11.33
N ASN A 16 -11.91 11.44 10.24
CA ASN A 16 -12.26 12.55 9.36
C ASN A 16 -12.71 12.06 7.98
N ALA A 17 -13.26 12.97 7.16
CA ALA A 17 -13.76 12.70 5.81
C ALA A 17 -14.88 11.63 5.77
N LEU A 18 -15.76 11.65 6.77
CA LEU A 18 -16.94 10.78 6.85
C LEU A 18 -18.07 11.28 5.95
N GLN A 19 -18.86 10.34 5.42
CA GLN A 19 -20.06 10.66 4.64
C GLN A 19 -21.24 11.03 5.55
N ASP A 20 -21.45 10.24 6.60
CA ASP A 20 -22.54 10.37 7.55
C ASP A 20 -22.16 9.73 8.90
N GLU A 21 -23.08 9.85 9.86
CA GLU A 21 -22.96 9.31 11.21
C GLU A 21 -22.91 7.77 11.23
N GLU A 22 -23.70 7.10 10.38
CA GLU A 22 -23.72 5.63 10.30
C GLU A 22 -22.36 5.06 9.87
N GLN A 23 -21.69 5.72 8.91
CA GLN A 23 -20.32 5.38 8.53
C GLN A 23 -19.34 5.59 9.69
N ALA A 24 -19.53 6.66 10.46
CA ALA A 24 -18.69 6.96 11.62
C ALA A 24 -18.77 5.82 12.65
N GLU A 25 -19.99 5.41 13.00
CA GLU A 25 -20.25 4.33 13.95
C GLU A 25 -19.62 3.01 13.49
N LYS A 26 -19.77 2.66 12.20
CA LYS A 26 -19.18 1.43 11.65
C LYS A 26 -17.65 1.43 11.75
N ILE A 27 -17.00 2.53 11.40
CA ILE A 27 -15.53 2.64 11.45
C ILE A 27 -15.04 2.58 12.90
N VAL A 28 -15.68 3.31 13.81
CA VAL A 28 -15.28 3.33 15.23
C VAL A 28 -15.51 1.97 15.88
N ALA A 29 -16.64 1.32 15.62
CA ALA A 29 -16.94 -0.01 16.15
C ALA A 29 -15.97 -1.07 15.63
N TRP A 30 -15.57 -0.98 14.36
CA TRP A 30 -14.52 -1.83 13.80
C TRP A 30 -13.17 -1.58 14.48
N LEU A 31 -12.71 -0.33 14.56
CA LEU A 31 -11.44 0.02 15.22
C LEU A 31 -11.39 -0.47 16.66
N GLN A 32 -12.46 -0.27 17.43
CA GLN A 32 -12.53 -0.73 18.81
C GLN A 32 -12.40 -2.26 18.90
N ARG A 33 -13.03 -3.00 17.99
CA ARG A 33 -12.92 -4.46 17.94
C ARG A 33 -11.49 -4.90 17.64
N GLU A 34 -10.84 -4.31 16.63
CA GLU A 34 -9.47 -4.67 16.27
C GLU A 34 -8.48 -4.35 17.39
N ILE A 35 -8.59 -3.17 18.02
CA ILE A 35 -7.75 -2.77 19.16
C ILE A 35 -7.92 -3.75 20.32
N ASN A 36 -9.16 -4.09 20.66
CA ASN A 36 -9.42 -5.01 21.77
C ASN A 36 -8.96 -6.44 21.45
N GLY A 37 -9.19 -6.92 20.22
CA GLY A 37 -8.72 -8.23 19.78
C GLY A 37 -7.19 -8.34 19.82
N ALA A 38 -6.49 -7.31 19.35
CA ALA A 38 -5.03 -7.25 19.47
C ALA A 38 -4.57 -7.21 20.94
N TRP A 39 -5.26 -6.47 21.81
CA TRP A 39 -4.95 -6.43 23.23
C TRP A 39 -5.14 -7.78 23.93
N GLU A 40 -6.24 -8.46 23.64
CA GLU A 40 -6.55 -9.80 24.19
C GLU A 40 -5.51 -10.83 23.75
N ASN A 41 -5.09 -10.79 22.48
CA ASN A 41 -4.10 -11.72 21.92
C ASN A 41 -2.64 -11.23 22.05
N ARG A 42 -2.35 -10.18 22.82
CA ARG A 42 -1.02 -9.55 22.85
C ARG A 42 0.13 -10.50 23.22
N ALA A 43 -0.16 -11.57 23.95
CA ALA A 43 0.85 -12.56 24.33
C ALA A 43 1.27 -13.48 23.16
N GLY A 44 0.43 -13.61 22.13
CA GLY A 44 0.70 -14.41 20.93
C GLY A 44 1.07 -13.58 19.70
N ILE A 45 1.16 -12.26 19.82
CA ILE A 45 1.54 -11.36 18.73
C ILE A 45 3.04 -11.10 18.83
N GLU A 46 3.80 -11.52 17.82
CA GLU A 46 5.19 -11.12 17.64
C GLU A 46 5.24 -9.70 17.06
N PRO A 47 5.79 -8.70 17.78
CA PRO A 47 5.89 -7.35 17.26
C PRO A 47 6.86 -7.27 16.09
N SER A 48 6.49 -6.58 15.00
CA SER A 48 7.46 -6.24 13.97
C SER A 48 8.38 -5.12 14.49
N GLU A 49 9.65 -5.46 14.73
CA GLU A 49 10.68 -4.49 15.14
C GLU A 49 11.28 -3.72 13.95
N HIS A 50 10.99 -4.19 12.74
CA HIS A 50 11.43 -3.56 11.51
C HIS A 50 10.26 -2.81 10.86
N GLY A 51 10.49 -1.56 10.47
CA GLY A 51 9.52 -0.81 9.67
C GLY A 51 9.31 -1.52 8.32
N VAL A 52 8.09 -1.45 7.81
CA VAL A 52 7.76 -1.93 6.46
C VAL A 52 8.69 -1.21 5.49
N GLN A 53 9.67 -1.92 4.95
CA GLN A 53 10.49 -1.37 3.89
C GLN A 53 9.61 -1.27 2.65
N GLN A 54 9.53 -0.08 2.07
CA GLN A 54 8.82 0.11 0.81
C GLN A 54 9.82 0.15 -0.35
N PRO A 55 9.42 -0.32 -1.55
CA PRO A 55 10.24 -0.13 -2.73
C PRO A 55 10.45 1.36 -2.98
N THR A 56 11.69 1.74 -3.32
CA THR A 56 11.95 3.13 -3.70
C THR A 56 11.50 3.40 -5.15
N LEU A 57 10.93 4.58 -5.39
CA LEU A 57 10.47 5.01 -6.71
C LEU A 57 11.56 4.91 -7.78
N MET A 58 12.79 5.30 -7.43
CA MET A 58 13.91 5.32 -8.37
C MET A 58 14.35 3.91 -8.76
N GLU A 59 14.35 2.94 -7.84
CA GLU A 59 14.68 1.55 -8.18
C GLU A 59 13.61 0.93 -9.07
N VAL A 60 12.32 1.15 -8.77
CA VAL A 60 11.24 0.69 -9.65
C VAL A 60 11.40 1.30 -11.04
N LEU A 61 11.59 2.61 -11.15
CA LEU A 61 11.72 3.30 -12.43
C LEU A 61 12.93 2.80 -13.26
N LYS A 62 14.04 2.45 -12.60
CA LYS A 62 15.24 1.90 -13.27
C LYS A 62 14.93 0.58 -13.98
N LEU A 63 14.08 -0.25 -13.40
CA LEU A 63 13.72 -1.57 -13.93
C LEU A 63 12.67 -1.50 -15.07
N LEU A 64 12.03 -0.35 -15.26
CA LEU A 64 11.04 -0.19 -16.33
C LEU A 64 11.67 0.01 -17.72
N PRO A 65 10.90 -0.21 -18.81
CA PRO A 65 11.35 0.08 -20.17
C PRO A 65 11.53 1.58 -20.47
N LYS A 66 10.89 2.46 -19.68
CA LYS A 66 10.94 3.94 -19.82
C LYS A 66 10.48 4.47 -21.18
N THR A 67 9.60 3.74 -21.87
CA THR A 67 9.08 4.11 -23.19
C THR A 67 7.96 5.16 -23.13
N ASN A 68 7.33 5.35 -21.96
CA ASN A 68 6.13 6.17 -21.80
C ASN A 68 5.00 5.79 -22.80
N CYS A 69 4.88 4.50 -23.16
CA CYS A 69 3.94 4.03 -24.19
C CYS A 69 2.45 4.20 -23.83
N ARG A 70 2.12 4.35 -22.54
CA ARG A 70 0.76 4.46 -22.00
C ARG A 70 -0.13 3.22 -22.16
N GLU A 71 0.42 2.10 -22.62
CA GLU A 71 -0.30 0.82 -22.77
C GLU A 71 -0.83 0.26 -21.44
N CYS A 72 -0.21 0.64 -20.31
CA CYS A 72 -0.65 0.29 -18.96
C CYS A 72 -1.70 1.25 -18.38
N GLY A 73 -2.19 2.21 -19.17
CA GLY A 73 -3.15 3.24 -18.76
C GLY A 73 -2.57 4.41 -17.96
N GLU A 74 -1.27 4.41 -17.65
CA GLU A 74 -0.61 5.53 -16.97
C GLU A 74 0.01 6.53 -17.96
N PRO A 75 0.02 7.84 -17.65
CA PRO A 75 0.51 8.87 -18.57
C PRO A 75 2.02 8.83 -18.83
N THR A 76 2.80 8.31 -17.87
CA THR A 76 4.26 8.11 -17.97
C THR A 76 4.70 6.87 -17.18
N CYS A 77 5.89 6.34 -17.47
CA CYS A 77 6.52 5.27 -16.68
C CYS A 77 6.80 5.71 -15.24
N MET A 78 7.02 7.00 -14.98
CA MET A 78 7.16 7.53 -13.62
C MET A 78 5.88 7.34 -12.83
N VAL A 79 4.71 7.67 -13.41
CA VAL A 79 3.43 7.48 -12.73
C VAL A 79 3.14 6.00 -12.50
N PHE A 80 3.47 5.13 -13.46
CA PHE A 80 3.42 3.68 -13.23
C PHE A 80 4.31 3.25 -12.05
N ALA A 81 5.54 3.74 -11.98
CA ALA A 81 6.44 3.42 -10.87
C ALA A 81 5.88 3.89 -9.50
N VAL A 82 5.26 5.07 -9.44
CA VAL A 82 4.55 5.54 -8.23
C VAL A 82 3.43 4.56 -7.84
N ARG A 83 2.60 4.13 -8.80
CA ARG A 83 1.53 3.15 -8.53
C ARG A 83 2.05 1.82 -8.03
N VAL A 84 3.22 1.38 -8.50
CA VAL A 84 3.89 0.18 -7.99
C VAL A 84 4.37 0.37 -6.56
N VAL A 85 4.96 1.53 -6.24
CA VAL A 85 5.38 1.84 -4.86
C VAL A 85 4.18 1.91 -3.91
N GLU A 86 3.05 2.44 -4.36
CA GLU A 86 1.78 2.48 -3.62
C GLU A 86 1.10 1.11 -3.50
N GLY A 87 1.62 0.04 -4.11
CA GLY A 87 0.99 -1.29 -4.16
C GLY A 87 -0.25 -1.36 -5.07
N ALA A 88 -0.60 -0.29 -5.78
CA ALA A 88 -1.77 -0.23 -6.66
C ALA A 88 -1.56 -0.95 -8.00
N LYS A 89 -0.30 -1.22 -8.38
CA LYS A 89 0.09 -1.98 -9.58
C LYS A 89 1.31 -2.85 -9.29
N ASP A 90 1.54 -3.88 -10.09
CA ASP A 90 2.71 -4.74 -10.02
C ASP A 90 3.39 -4.93 -11.40
N HIS A 91 4.41 -5.80 -11.42
CA HIS A 91 5.18 -6.15 -12.61
C HIS A 91 4.34 -6.77 -13.76
N THR A 92 3.12 -7.24 -13.49
CA THR A 92 2.21 -7.80 -14.51
C THR A 92 1.36 -6.74 -15.19
N ASN A 93 1.25 -5.53 -14.60
CA ASN A 93 0.39 -4.47 -15.11
C ASN A 93 1.04 -3.58 -16.19
N CYS A 94 2.28 -3.82 -16.59
CA CYS A 94 2.93 -3.13 -17.70
C CYS A 94 3.09 -4.06 -18.92
N PRO A 95 2.28 -3.91 -19.97
CA PRO A 95 2.37 -4.79 -21.16
C PRO A 95 3.73 -4.73 -21.87
N ALA A 96 4.37 -3.56 -21.87
CA ALA A 96 5.69 -3.35 -22.46
C ALA A 96 6.85 -3.92 -21.60
N LEU A 97 6.58 -4.42 -20.39
CA LEU A 97 7.59 -4.99 -19.50
C LEU A 97 7.68 -6.51 -19.73
N LEU A 98 8.73 -6.95 -20.42
CA LEU A 98 8.92 -8.33 -20.87
C LEU A 98 10.31 -8.87 -20.50
N GLY A 99 10.44 -10.20 -20.53
CA GLY A 99 11.69 -10.92 -20.33
C GLY A 99 12.38 -10.58 -19.02
N GLU A 100 13.71 -10.45 -19.07
CA GLU A 100 14.58 -10.21 -17.91
C GLU A 100 14.15 -9.00 -17.08
N LYS A 101 13.63 -7.92 -17.70
CA LYS A 101 13.18 -6.74 -16.94
C LYS A 101 11.96 -7.04 -16.09
N ARG A 102 11.03 -7.87 -16.58
CA ARG A 102 9.85 -8.28 -15.82
C ARG A 102 10.24 -9.13 -14.63
N GLU A 103 11.15 -10.08 -14.84
CA GLU A 103 11.68 -10.95 -13.79
C GLU A 103 12.45 -10.15 -12.75
N ALA A 104 13.28 -9.19 -13.17
CA ALA A 104 14.01 -8.31 -12.26
C ALA A 104 13.08 -7.46 -11.38
N LEU A 105 12.01 -6.89 -11.97
CA LEU A 105 11.02 -6.15 -11.19
C LEU A 105 10.25 -7.07 -10.23
N ALA A 106 9.86 -8.26 -10.66
CA ALA A 106 9.18 -9.23 -9.79
C ALA A 106 10.08 -9.63 -8.60
N ALA A 107 11.34 -9.95 -8.85
CA ALA A 107 12.32 -10.32 -7.82
C ALA A 107 12.59 -9.14 -6.86
N TYR A 108 12.69 -7.92 -7.37
CA TYR A 108 12.81 -6.73 -6.53
C TYR A 108 11.58 -6.53 -5.64
N LEU A 109 10.37 -6.60 -6.21
CA LEU A 109 9.13 -6.39 -5.46
C LEU A 109 8.87 -7.49 -4.41
N SER A 110 9.36 -8.71 -4.62
CA SER A 110 9.21 -9.82 -3.65
C SER A 110 9.91 -9.60 -2.30
N GLN A 111 10.78 -8.59 -2.21
CA GLN A 111 11.47 -8.21 -0.97
C GLN A 111 10.61 -7.35 -0.04
N PHE A 112 9.44 -6.90 -0.52
CA PHE A 112 8.57 -5.99 0.20
C PHE A 112 7.20 -6.62 0.43
N HIS A 113 6.57 -6.25 1.55
CA HIS A 113 5.19 -6.61 1.85
C HIS A 113 4.28 -5.43 1.47
N PHE A 114 3.32 -5.69 0.58
CA PHE A 114 2.24 -4.76 0.25
C PHE A 114 0.99 -5.25 0.98
N ASP A 115 0.47 -4.45 1.92
CA ASP A 115 -0.75 -4.72 2.68
C ASP A 115 -2.02 -4.34 1.90
#